data_AF-A0A1H3BHH7-F1
#
_entry.id   AF-A0A1H3BHH7-F1
#
_cell.length_a   1.000
_cell.length_b   1.000
_cell.length_c   1.000
_cell.angle_alpha   90.00
_cell.angle_beta   90.00
_cell.angle_gamma   90.00
#
_symmetry.space_group_name_H-M   'P 1'
#
loop_
_entity.id
_entity.type
_entity.pdbx_description
1 polymer ?
#
loop_
_entity_poly.entity_id
_entity_poly.type
_entity_poly.pdbx_seq_one_letter_code
_entity_poly.pdbx_strand_id
1 'polypeptide(L)'
;MGNLNRATYLYFFDSKYLINKDDYKYNNKFNDEISEALFRTEESIDNIGILKGAIVLEQLCKKPTYIKGGGNHITSSYSIDENLYYTLLLKLTDSLTGNWHTFSRSRFLNLCTNTVPYIECVVITNITLNLAKKIDNQLSDLEYYIGGSTMDYQNPLHVILFNEYLMHSVRIVNNEICYVDAADINNWEIYYPNYTLKFVDEFVFDNNIRDIWRNNLSTGGLDAVKVFFNKGRDYHHNKVGLALMRAVFEGKIDKEFELEINYPDAESAIVIPRKKLENYALDLTHPDGRTKAKYFKEALSIEQTDWRYMEEQIRLGIHEAEVSGIKIDEHGIKYYADIGVSGRNGVNKVIRTAWIIRKNEPIQLTTLYPLDFKEQFEVNYDIRPLLAVSKEDEKEGADKWSEVYRLANQLGEVYLSECVPTPVFIEGFSGYGSEGLLGWAYINIYDLQHEFIKWLEFNRLGHVYEDYYRIVVDRKGCYEKSVAFAEGVCKVLRANEIDCEVIKHLD
;
A
#
# COMPACT_ATOMS: atom_id res chain seq x y z
N MET A 1 -0.32 -5.85 -36.84
CA MET A 1 0.95 -6.05 -36.11
C MET A 1 1.02 -7.51 -35.73
N GLY A 2 1.96 -8.25 -36.33
CA GLY A 2 1.98 -9.71 -36.32
C GLY A 2 2.29 -10.29 -34.93
N ASN A 3 1.75 -11.49 -34.69
CA ASN A 3 2.12 -12.38 -33.60
C ASN A 3 3.65 -12.55 -33.57
N LEU A 4 4.33 -11.79 -32.73
CA LEU A 4 5.54 -12.28 -32.08
C LEU A 4 5.11 -13.51 -31.28
N ASN A 5 5.70 -14.67 -31.55
CA ASN A 5 5.59 -15.86 -30.70
C ASN A 5 5.89 -15.43 -29.26
N ARG A 6 4.85 -15.27 -28.45
CA ARG A 6 5.00 -14.86 -27.05
C ARG A 6 5.62 -16.03 -26.30
N ALA A 7 6.65 -15.76 -25.52
CA ALA A 7 7.23 -16.76 -24.64
C ALA A 7 6.21 -17.17 -23.57
N THR A 8 6.18 -18.47 -23.29
CA THR A 8 5.32 -19.14 -22.34
C THR A 8 6.09 -19.37 -21.04
N TYR A 9 5.56 -19.02 -19.86
CA TYR A 9 6.31 -19.09 -18.61
C TYR A 9 5.75 -20.10 -17.62
N LEU A 10 6.66 -20.85 -17.00
CA LEU A 10 6.38 -21.71 -15.86
C LEU A 10 7.05 -21.11 -14.64
N TYR A 11 6.25 -20.82 -13.62
CA TYR A 11 6.72 -20.24 -12.38
C TYR A 11 6.71 -21.33 -11.32
N PHE A 12 7.90 -21.63 -10.83
CA PHE A 12 8.12 -22.61 -9.80
C PHE A 12 8.34 -21.91 -8.50
N PHE A 13 7.55 -22.32 -7.54
CA PHE A 13 7.69 -21.88 -6.19
C PHE A 13 8.47 -22.96 -5.42
N ASP A 14 9.57 -22.55 -4.81
CA ASP A 14 10.40 -23.35 -3.91
C ASP A 14 10.73 -22.48 -2.68
N SER A 15 10.16 -22.85 -1.52
CA SER A 15 10.54 -22.21 -0.26
C SER A 15 11.67 -22.97 0.42
N LYS A 16 12.91 -22.88 -0.07
CA LYS A 16 13.97 -22.17 0.67
C LYS A 16 15.31 -22.16 -0.05
N TYR A 17 15.87 -20.95 -0.06
CA TYR A 17 17.29 -20.67 -0.12
C TYR A 17 18.08 -21.53 0.90
N LEU A 18 18.91 -22.41 0.34
CA LEU A 18 20.00 -23.23 0.90
C LEU A 18 20.44 -22.96 2.35
N ILE A 19 20.16 -23.90 3.25
CA ILE A 19 20.79 -23.94 4.59
C ILE A 19 21.60 -25.24 4.83
N ASN A 20 21.39 -26.33 4.07
CA ASN A 20 22.19 -27.55 4.24
C ASN A 20 22.44 -28.36 2.95
N LYS A 21 23.48 -29.21 2.96
CA LYS A 21 23.93 -30.03 1.80
C LYS A 21 22.93 -31.12 1.38
N ASP A 22 22.14 -31.64 2.30
CA ASP A 22 21.14 -32.67 1.98
C ASP A 22 19.89 -32.07 1.33
N ASP A 23 19.56 -30.81 1.66
CA ASP A 23 18.44 -30.06 1.06
C ASP A 23 18.74 -29.64 -0.39
N TYR A 24 20.00 -29.33 -0.71
CA TYR A 24 20.44 -29.06 -2.08
C TYR A 24 20.21 -30.25 -3.02
N LYS A 25 20.36 -31.49 -2.54
CA LYS A 25 20.11 -32.70 -3.34
C LYS A 25 18.63 -32.89 -3.65
N TYR A 26 17.74 -32.54 -2.72
CA TYR A 26 16.30 -32.65 -2.93
C TYR A 26 15.81 -31.61 -3.95
N ASN A 27 16.27 -30.35 -3.84
CA ASN A 27 15.94 -29.30 -4.79
C ASN A 27 16.38 -29.66 -6.23
N ASN A 28 17.59 -30.19 -6.39
CA ASN A 28 18.05 -30.68 -7.71
C ASN A 28 17.13 -31.80 -8.25
N LYS A 29 16.68 -32.73 -7.39
CA LYS A 29 15.75 -33.79 -7.79
C LYS A 29 14.38 -33.23 -8.21
N PHE A 30 13.81 -32.27 -7.47
CA PHE A 30 12.54 -31.65 -7.84
C PHE A 30 12.65 -30.89 -9.17
N ASN A 31 13.76 -30.18 -9.38
CA ASN A 31 14.09 -29.52 -10.63
C ASN A 31 14.20 -30.50 -11.81
N ASP A 32 14.79 -31.66 -11.60
CA ASP A 32 14.86 -32.72 -12.61
C ASP A 32 13.46 -33.25 -12.95
N GLU A 33 12.63 -33.57 -11.96
CA GLU A 33 11.26 -34.10 -12.16
C GLU A 33 10.33 -33.10 -12.88
N ILE A 34 10.43 -31.80 -12.55
CA ILE A 34 9.76 -30.72 -13.28
C ILE A 34 10.18 -30.70 -14.74
N SER A 35 11.49 -30.77 -14.96
CA SER A 35 12.05 -30.73 -16.31
C SER A 35 11.50 -31.90 -17.10
N GLU A 36 11.60 -33.12 -16.55
CA GLU A 36 11.05 -34.32 -17.17
C GLU A 36 9.55 -34.23 -17.46
N ALA A 37 8.77 -33.68 -16.52
CA ALA A 37 7.33 -33.53 -16.67
C ALA A 37 6.95 -32.66 -17.88
N LEU A 38 7.76 -31.65 -18.20
CA LEU A 38 7.57 -30.80 -19.38
C LEU A 38 7.81 -31.56 -20.69
N PHE A 39 8.92 -32.29 -20.76
CA PHE A 39 9.32 -33.00 -21.98
C PHE A 39 8.47 -34.25 -22.26
N ARG A 40 7.89 -34.89 -21.23
CA ARG A 40 7.02 -36.09 -21.37
C ARG A 40 5.64 -35.80 -21.97
N THR A 41 5.28 -34.53 -22.16
CA THR A 41 3.91 -34.15 -22.57
C THR A 41 3.60 -34.36 -24.06
N GLU A 42 4.61 -34.71 -24.86
CA GLU A 42 4.60 -34.86 -26.33
C GLU A 42 4.17 -33.60 -27.11
N GLU A 43 3.94 -32.48 -26.42
CA GLU A 43 3.60 -31.17 -27.01
C GLU A 43 4.89 -30.39 -27.32
N SER A 44 4.86 -29.52 -28.34
CA SER A 44 5.99 -28.65 -28.66
C SER A 44 6.21 -27.64 -27.55
N ILE A 45 7.38 -27.69 -26.92
CA ILE A 45 7.79 -26.85 -25.78
C ILE A 45 8.72 -25.69 -26.18
N ASP A 46 8.72 -25.31 -27.45
CA ASP A 46 9.52 -24.19 -27.94
C ASP A 46 8.93 -22.84 -27.49
N ASN A 47 9.80 -21.86 -27.19
CA ASN A 47 9.49 -20.57 -26.56
C ASN A 47 8.97 -20.66 -25.10
N ILE A 48 9.55 -21.54 -24.28
CA ILE A 48 9.23 -21.62 -22.84
C ILE A 48 10.30 -20.94 -21.98
N GLY A 49 9.91 -20.20 -20.95
CA GLY A 49 10.77 -19.73 -19.86
C GLY A 49 10.37 -20.33 -18.52
N ILE A 50 11.36 -20.57 -17.67
CA ILE A 50 11.22 -21.16 -16.34
C ILE A 50 11.78 -20.18 -15.32
N LEU A 51 10.92 -19.74 -14.40
CA LEU A 51 11.30 -18.89 -13.27
C LEU A 51 11.16 -19.69 -11.97
N LYS A 52 12.07 -19.50 -11.02
CA LYS A 52 12.12 -20.26 -9.76
C LYS A 52 12.41 -19.34 -8.57
N GLY A 53 11.90 -19.70 -7.40
CA GLY A 53 12.22 -19.01 -6.15
C GLY A 53 11.11 -19.05 -5.10
N ALA A 54 11.34 -18.39 -3.98
CA ALA A 54 10.35 -18.26 -2.91
C ALA A 54 9.35 -17.14 -3.21
N ILE A 55 8.10 -17.29 -2.75
CA ILE A 55 7.14 -16.18 -2.71
C ILE A 55 7.56 -15.26 -1.56
N VAL A 56 8.24 -14.17 -1.90
CA VAL A 56 8.74 -13.19 -0.93
C VAL A 56 7.70 -12.10 -0.64
N LEU A 57 6.51 -12.52 -0.21
CA LEU A 57 5.38 -11.62 0.06
C LEU A 57 5.71 -10.58 1.13
N GLU A 58 6.58 -10.94 2.08
CA GLU A 58 7.06 -10.04 3.13
C GLU A 58 7.75 -8.80 2.59
N GLN A 59 8.34 -8.85 1.38
CA GLN A 59 8.98 -7.67 0.77
C GLN A 59 7.98 -6.56 0.48
N LEU A 60 6.74 -6.92 0.12
CA LEU A 60 5.64 -5.97 -0.12
C LEU A 60 5.09 -5.38 1.19
N CYS A 61 5.47 -5.96 2.33
CA CYS A 61 4.99 -5.60 3.66
C CYS A 61 6.06 -4.96 4.53
N LYS A 62 7.28 -4.77 4.00
CA LYS A 62 8.38 -4.15 4.74
C LYS A 62 8.10 -2.68 4.99
N LYS A 63 8.17 -2.27 6.25
CA LYS A 63 8.13 -0.87 6.68
C LYS A 63 9.46 -0.50 7.34
N PRO A 64 10.14 0.59 6.93
CA PRO A 64 11.37 1.00 7.58
C PRO A 64 11.08 1.43 9.02
N THR A 65 11.83 0.88 9.98
CA THR A 65 11.70 1.17 11.42
C THR A 65 12.88 1.98 11.96
N TYR A 66 14.03 1.90 11.29
CA TYR A 66 15.23 2.61 11.68
C TYR A 66 16.10 2.88 10.48
N ILE A 67 16.69 4.07 10.44
CA ILE A 67 17.62 4.48 9.39
C ILE A 67 18.74 5.29 10.02
N LYS A 68 19.97 4.88 9.75
CA LYS A 68 21.18 5.63 10.08
C LYS A 68 22.00 5.80 8.82
N GLY A 69 22.42 7.03 8.54
CA GLY A 69 23.20 7.32 7.35
C GLY A 69 24.10 8.53 7.53
N GLY A 70 24.98 8.73 6.56
CA GLY A 70 25.95 9.83 6.50
C GLY A 70 27.05 9.50 5.49
N GLY A 71 27.47 10.47 4.69
CA GLY A 71 28.36 10.24 3.56
C GLY A 71 27.80 9.20 2.58
N ASN A 72 28.61 8.19 2.23
CA ASN A 72 28.23 7.10 1.31
C ASN A 72 27.74 5.83 2.02
N HIS A 73 27.42 5.90 3.31
CA HIS A 73 26.99 4.75 4.10
C HIS A 73 25.57 4.91 4.60
N ILE A 74 24.81 3.82 4.50
CA ILE A 74 23.48 3.72 5.07
C ILE A 74 23.27 2.36 5.71
N THR A 75 22.57 2.36 6.83
CA THR A 75 22.11 1.16 7.53
C THR A 75 20.63 1.36 7.83
N SER A 76 19.83 0.35 7.53
CA SER A 76 18.39 0.38 7.76
C SER A 76 17.89 -0.93 8.37
N SER A 77 16.85 -0.80 9.18
CA SER A 77 16.08 -1.91 9.72
C SER A 77 14.63 -1.80 9.27
N TYR A 78 13.96 -2.95 9.17
CA TYR A 78 12.58 -3.04 8.73
C TYR A 78 11.78 -3.93 9.68
N SER A 79 10.49 -3.63 9.82
CA SER A 79 9.49 -4.56 10.32
C SER A 79 8.61 -5.03 9.16
N ILE A 80 7.84 -6.09 9.41
CA ILE A 80 6.80 -6.55 8.50
C ILE A 80 5.46 -6.07 9.04
N ASP A 81 4.66 -5.41 8.19
CA ASP A 81 3.26 -5.14 8.47
C ASP A 81 2.48 -6.46 8.35
N GLU A 82 2.26 -7.11 9.50
CA GLU A 82 1.58 -8.41 9.57
C GLU A 82 0.13 -8.32 9.06
N ASN A 83 -0.57 -7.23 9.34
CA ASN A 83 -1.96 -7.05 8.91
C ASN A 83 -2.03 -6.99 7.39
N LEU A 84 -1.12 -6.24 6.75
CA LEU A 84 -1.00 -6.21 5.30
C LEU A 84 -0.58 -7.57 4.74
N TYR A 85 0.39 -8.24 5.37
CA TYR A 85 0.86 -9.56 4.95
C TYR A 85 -0.29 -10.57 4.87
N TYR A 86 -1.08 -10.69 5.94
CA TYR A 86 -2.21 -11.62 5.95
C TYR A 86 -3.31 -11.21 4.96
N THR A 87 -3.55 -9.91 4.76
CA THR A 87 -4.48 -9.45 3.71
C THR A 87 -4.00 -9.86 2.33
N LEU A 88 -2.74 -9.59 1.98
CA LEU A 88 -2.19 -9.94 0.68
C LEU A 88 -2.11 -11.45 0.48
N LEU A 89 -1.79 -12.21 1.53
CA LEU A 89 -1.74 -13.68 1.47
C LEU A 89 -3.12 -14.26 1.13
N LEU A 90 -4.19 -13.74 1.76
CA LEU A 90 -5.54 -14.16 1.41
C LEU A 90 -5.93 -13.74 -0.01
N LYS A 91 -5.59 -12.51 -0.44
CA LYS A 91 -5.85 -12.08 -1.81
C LYS A 91 -5.12 -12.92 -2.84
N LEU A 92 -3.86 -13.27 -2.59
CA LEU A 92 -3.09 -14.19 -3.42
C LEU A 92 -3.75 -15.56 -3.48
N THR A 93 -4.15 -16.10 -2.32
CA THR A 93 -4.79 -17.42 -2.26
C THR A 93 -6.12 -17.43 -3.00
N ASP A 94 -6.99 -16.44 -2.77
CA ASP A 94 -8.30 -16.34 -3.41
C ASP A 94 -8.14 -16.19 -4.94
N SER A 95 -7.15 -15.43 -5.41
CA SER A 95 -6.90 -15.25 -6.84
C SER A 95 -6.27 -16.49 -7.51
N LEU A 96 -5.39 -17.21 -6.83
CA LEU A 96 -4.87 -18.50 -7.32
C LEU A 96 -5.92 -19.61 -7.32
N THR A 97 -6.87 -19.58 -6.39
CA THR A 97 -7.96 -20.58 -6.31
C THR A 97 -9.24 -20.15 -7.06
N GLY A 98 -9.25 -18.94 -7.63
CA GLY A 98 -10.37 -18.44 -8.43
C GLY A 98 -10.39 -18.95 -9.88
N ASN A 99 -9.26 -19.47 -10.38
CA ASN A 99 -9.12 -20.07 -11.72
C ASN A 99 -8.82 -21.58 -11.61
N TRP A 100 -8.29 -22.21 -12.67
CA TRP A 100 -7.86 -23.62 -12.57
C TRP A 100 -6.77 -23.75 -11.50
N HIS A 101 -7.01 -24.69 -10.59
CA HIS A 101 -6.10 -25.06 -9.51
C HIS A 101 -6.33 -26.51 -9.09
N THR A 102 -5.34 -27.14 -8.47
CA THR A 102 -5.45 -28.49 -7.90
C THR A 102 -5.06 -28.57 -6.42
N PHE A 103 -4.44 -27.52 -5.88
CA PHE A 103 -4.17 -27.41 -4.44
C PHE A 103 -5.37 -26.86 -3.66
N SER A 104 -5.51 -27.26 -2.39
CA SER A 104 -6.59 -26.71 -1.55
C SER A 104 -6.22 -25.34 -0.98
N ARG A 105 -7.22 -24.44 -0.91
CA ARG A 105 -7.10 -23.11 -0.29
C ARG A 105 -6.51 -23.16 1.12
N SER A 106 -7.01 -24.06 1.96
CA SER A 106 -6.55 -24.21 3.35
C SER A 106 -5.13 -24.75 3.44
N ARG A 107 -4.72 -25.68 2.55
CA ARG A 107 -3.35 -26.18 2.49
C ARG A 107 -2.38 -25.06 2.10
N PHE A 108 -2.68 -24.28 1.07
CA PHE A 108 -1.83 -23.17 0.65
C PHE A 108 -1.64 -22.14 1.77
N LEU A 109 -2.73 -21.71 2.42
CA LEU A 109 -2.67 -20.77 3.54
C LEU A 109 -1.86 -21.31 4.72
N ASN A 110 -2.12 -22.54 5.15
CA ASN A 110 -1.39 -23.16 6.25
C ASN A 110 0.11 -23.25 5.95
N LEU A 111 0.49 -23.52 4.71
CA LEU A 111 1.88 -23.61 4.32
C LEU A 111 2.56 -22.24 4.36
N CYS A 112 1.91 -21.18 3.87
CA CYS A 112 2.46 -19.83 3.91
C CYS A 112 2.47 -19.17 5.30
N THR A 113 1.74 -19.70 6.28
CA THR A 113 1.70 -19.17 7.66
C THR A 113 2.46 -20.00 8.67
N ASN A 114 2.68 -21.29 8.42
CA ASN A 114 3.50 -22.12 9.28
C ASN A 114 4.97 -22.09 8.84
N THR A 115 5.88 -22.37 9.78
CA THR A 115 7.31 -22.59 9.51
C THR A 115 7.55 -23.95 8.84
N VAL A 116 6.72 -24.33 7.87
CA VAL A 116 6.99 -25.54 7.08
C VAL A 116 8.25 -25.26 6.25
N PRO A 117 9.28 -26.12 6.37
CA PRO A 117 10.60 -25.79 5.86
C PRO A 117 10.68 -25.78 4.34
N TYR A 118 9.75 -26.45 3.65
CA TYR A 118 9.68 -26.58 2.19
C TYR A 118 8.22 -26.64 1.76
N ILE A 119 7.85 -25.84 0.78
CA ILE A 119 6.60 -25.92 0.06
C ILE A 119 7.06 -25.91 -1.40
N GLU A 120 6.42 -26.72 -2.25
CA GLU A 120 6.67 -26.70 -3.69
C GLU A 120 5.34 -26.63 -4.45
N CYS A 121 5.20 -25.67 -5.35
CA CYS A 121 3.97 -25.40 -6.11
C CYS A 121 4.37 -24.93 -7.50
N VAL A 122 3.55 -25.25 -8.50
CA VAL A 122 3.74 -24.73 -9.84
C VAL A 122 2.63 -23.75 -10.16
N VAL A 123 2.98 -22.49 -10.39
CA VAL A 123 2.08 -21.54 -11.02
C VAL A 123 2.36 -21.60 -12.52
N ILE A 124 1.45 -22.24 -13.24
CA ILE A 124 1.61 -22.54 -14.65
C ILE A 124 0.92 -21.46 -15.48
N THR A 125 1.60 -20.92 -16.49
CA THR A 125 1.02 -19.86 -17.31
C THR A 125 1.32 -20.04 -18.79
N ASN A 126 0.47 -19.46 -19.64
CA ASN A 126 0.64 -19.37 -21.10
C ASN A 126 0.84 -20.70 -21.86
N ILE A 127 0.85 -21.85 -21.20
CA ILE A 127 0.59 -23.14 -21.84
C ILE A 127 -0.91 -23.41 -21.92
N THR A 128 -1.32 -24.33 -22.80
CA THR A 128 -2.73 -24.76 -22.84
C THR A 128 -3.12 -25.36 -21.49
N LEU A 129 -4.37 -25.18 -21.06
CA LEU A 129 -4.89 -25.81 -19.84
C LEU A 129 -4.71 -27.33 -19.84
N ASN A 130 -4.69 -27.94 -21.03
CA ASN A 130 -4.41 -29.37 -21.21
C ASN A 130 -2.97 -29.71 -20.82
N LEU A 131 -1.98 -28.95 -21.31
CA LEU A 131 -0.58 -29.13 -20.95
C LEU A 131 -0.35 -28.88 -19.46
N ALA A 132 -1.02 -27.87 -18.89
CA ALA A 132 -0.95 -27.59 -17.45
C ALA A 132 -1.42 -28.77 -16.60
N LYS A 133 -2.56 -29.37 -16.95
CA LYS A 133 -3.07 -30.57 -16.28
C LYS A 133 -2.14 -31.77 -16.44
N LYS A 134 -1.51 -31.95 -17.61
CA LYS A 134 -0.53 -33.04 -17.82
C LYS A 134 0.69 -32.88 -16.94
N ILE A 135 1.21 -31.67 -16.78
CA ILE A 135 2.37 -31.40 -15.91
C ILE A 135 1.99 -31.61 -14.45
N ASP A 136 0.89 -31.00 -14.00
CA ASP A 136 0.39 -31.12 -12.63
C ASP A 136 0.12 -32.59 -12.24
N ASN A 137 -0.50 -33.39 -13.11
CA ASN A 137 -0.70 -34.82 -12.88
C ASN A 137 0.62 -35.62 -12.81
N GLN A 138 1.68 -35.19 -13.48
CA GLN A 138 2.98 -35.88 -13.41
C GLN A 138 3.73 -35.54 -12.11
N LEU A 139 3.49 -34.36 -11.55
CA LEU A 139 4.12 -33.89 -10.32
C LEU A 139 3.33 -34.28 -9.06
N SER A 140 2.07 -34.70 -9.19
CA SER A 140 1.15 -34.98 -8.06
C SER A 140 1.67 -36.00 -7.04
N ASP A 141 2.57 -36.88 -7.44
CA ASP A 141 3.13 -37.94 -6.59
C ASP A 141 4.38 -37.47 -5.80
N LEU A 142 4.87 -36.25 -6.05
CA LEU A 142 6.02 -35.69 -5.36
C LEU A 142 5.63 -35.21 -3.95
N GLU A 143 6.42 -35.59 -2.95
CA GLU A 143 6.10 -35.46 -1.52
C GLU A 143 5.70 -34.03 -1.10
N TYR A 144 6.38 -33.01 -1.63
CA TYR A 144 6.14 -31.60 -1.29
C TYR A 144 5.41 -30.81 -2.37
N TYR A 145 5.03 -31.45 -3.48
CA TYR A 145 4.21 -30.81 -4.49
C TYR A 145 2.77 -30.67 -3.99
N ILE A 146 2.29 -29.43 -3.96
CA ILE A 146 0.96 -29.14 -3.39
C ILE A 146 -0.13 -29.04 -4.45
N GLY A 147 0.24 -28.84 -5.72
CA GLY A 147 -0.63 -28.69 -6.87
C GLY A 147 -0.22 -27.55 -7.81
N GLY A 148 -1.04 -27.32 -8.84
CA GLY A 148 -0.89 -26.27 -9.83
C GLY A 148 -1.95 -25.18 -9.70
N SER A 149 -1.67 -23.99 -10.25
CA SER A 149 -2.67 -22.94 -10.50
C SER A 149 -2.28 -22.09 -11.73
N THR A 150 -3.24 -21.38 -12.33
CA THR A 150 -2.98 -20.38 -13.37
C THR A 150 -2.71 -18.98 -12.81
N MET A 151 -1.73 -18.28 -13.39
CA MET A 151 -1.50 -16.86 -13.10
C MET A 151 -2.53 -15.96 -13.77
N ASP A 152 -2.93 -14.91 -13.06
CA ASP A 152 -3.69 -13.80 -13.61
C ASP A 152 -2.77 -12.63 -13.96
N TYR A 153 -2.49 -12.45 -15.25
CA TYR A 153 -1.66 -11.35 -15.76
C TYR A 153 -2.30 -9.96 -15.65
N GLN A 154 -3.59 -9.90 -15.29
CA GLN A 154 -4.31 -8.66 -15.02
C GLN A 154 -4.37 -8.39 -13.50
N ASN A 155 -3.67 -9.19 -12.69
CA ASN A 155 -3.53 -8.99 -11.26
C ASN A 155 -2.09 -8.58 -10.91
N PRO A 156 -1.84 -7.32 -10.47
CA PRO A 156 -0.50 -6.85 -10.17
C PRO A 156 0.17 -7.63 -9.03
N LEU A 157 -0.58 -8.18 -8.07
CA LEU A 157 0.00 -9.02 -7.02
C LEU A 157 0.67 -10.27 -7.61
N HIS A 158 0.04 -10.90 -8.60
CA HIS A 158 0.64 -12.03 -9.30
C HIS A 158 1.86 -11.60 -10.12
N VAL A 159 1.73 -10.50 -10.88
CA VAL A 159 2.83 -9.99 -11.72
C VAL A 159 4.06 -9.70 -10.87
N ILE A 160 3.92 -8.96 -9.78
CA ILE A 160 5.04 -8.64 -8.89
C ILE A 160 5.66 -9.93 -8.32
N LEU A 161 4.84 -10.79 -7.71
CA LEU A 161 5.37 -11.97 -7.02
C LEU A 161 5.98 -13.02 -7.95
N PHE A 162 5.40 -13.23 -9.13
CA PHE A 162 5.83 -14.29 -10.03
C PHE A 162 6.76 -13.80 -11.14
N ASN A 163 6.54 -12.60 -11.67
CA ASN A 163 7.30 -12.07 -12.80
C ASN A 163 8.47 -11.16 -12.39
N GLU A 164 8.38 -10.46 -11.26
CA GLU A 164 9.45 -9.55 -10.82
C GLU A 164 10.34 -10.15 -9.74
N TYR A 165 9.81 -11.01 -8.86
CA TYR A 165 10.56 -11.56 -7.72
C TYR A 165 11.10 -12.98 -7.90
N LEU A 166 10.56 -13.77 -8.83
CA LEU A 166 11.16 -15.07 -9.13
C LEU A 166 12.36 -14.91 -10.07
N MET A 167 13.39 -15.73 -9.88
CA MET A 167 14.63 -15.68 -10.65
C MET A 167 14.49 -16.47 -11.95
N HIS A 168 15.07 -15.96 -13.03
CA HIS A 168 15.15 -16.69 -14.28
C HIS A 168 16.13 -17.86 -14.18
N SER A 169 15.66 -19.08 -14.47
CA SER A 169 16.48 -20.29 -14.40
C SER A 169 16.81 -20.82 -15.80
N VAL A 170 15.78 -21.09 -16.62
CA VAL A 170 15.97 -21.70 -17.95
C VAL A 170 15.04 -21.11 -19.00
N ARG A 171 15.46 -21.06 -20.26
CA ARG A 171 14.61 -20.74 -21.41
C ARG A 171 14.89 -21.63 -22.60
N ILE A 172 13.85 -22.04 -23.30
CA ILE A 172 13.89 -22.90 -24.47
C ILE A 172 13.38 -22.09 -25.67
N VAL A 173 14.22 -21.82 -26.67
CA VAL A 173 13.87 -21.07 -27.88
C VAL A 173 14.61 -21.65 -29.09
N ASN A 174 13.90 -21.93 -30.19
CA ASN A 174 14.44 -22.46 -31.44
C ASN A 174 15.33 -23.70 -31.26
N ASN A 175 14.91 -24.65 -30.41
CA ASN A 175 15.70 -25.81 -30.00
C ASN A 175 17.03 -25.48 -29.29
N GLU A 176 17.20 -24.26 -28.77
CA GLU A 176 18.27 -23.89 -27.84
C GLU A 176 17.73 -23.90 -26.40
N ILE A 177 18.43 -24.56 -25.49
CA ILE A 177 18.23 -24.45 -24.04
C ILE A 177 19.25 -23.43 -23.52
N CYS A 178 18.75 -22.32 -23.01
CA CYS A 178 19.52 -21.20 -22.46
C CYS A 178 19.48 -21.21 -20.93
N TYR A 179 20.65 -21.32 -20.29
CA TYR A 179 20.82 -21.19 -18.84
C TYR A 179 21.34 -19.81 -18.46
N VAL A 180 20.81 -19.26 -17.37
CA VAL A 180 21.26 -17.99 -16.77
C VAL A 180 22.39 -18.21 -15.76
N ASP A 181 22.34 -19.30 -14.99
CA ASP A 181 23.37 -19.68 -14.02
C ASP A 181 23.93 -21.09 -14.35
N ALA A 182 25.26 -21.24 -14.26
CA ALA A 182 25.93 -22.53 -14.40
C ALA A 182 25.69 -23.46 -13.19
N ALA A 183 25.23 -22.93 -12.05
CA ALA A 183 24.82 -23.72 -10.90
C ALA A 183 23.49 -24.46 -11.11
N ASP A 184 22.70 -24.05 -12.11
CA ASP A 184 21.40 -24.62 -12.49
C ASP A 184 21.51 -25.68 -13.62
N ILE A 185 22.73 -26.10 -13.99
CA ILE A 185 22.93 -27.07 -15.07
C ILE A 185 22.31 -28.41 -14.66
N ASN A 186 21.19 -28.73 -15.30
CA ASN A 186 20.64 -30.07 -15.34
C ASN A 186 21.28 -30.83 -16.52
N ASN A 187 21.35 -32.16 -16.42
CA ASN A 187 21.95 -33.04 -17.46
C ASN A 187 21.09 -33.13 -18.75
N TRP A 188 20.42 -32.06 -19.17
CA TRP A 188 19.44 -32.07 -20.27
C TRP A 188 20.05 -32.50 -21.61
N GLU A 189 21.35 -32.27 -21.83
CA GLU A 189 22.10 -32.77 -22.99
C GLU A 189 22.10 -34.29 -23.12
N ILE A 190 22.09 -35.03 -22.00
CA ILE A 190 22.09 -36.50 -21.98
C ILE A 190 20.70 -37.03 -22.37
N TYR A 191 19.65 -36.33 -21.95
CA TYR A 191 18.28 -36.75 -22.17
C TYR A 191 17.73 -36.28 -23.53
N TYR A 192 18.27 -35.19 -24.12
CA TYR A 192 17.69 -34.54 -25.28
C TYR A 192 18.72 -34.07 -26.32
N PRO A 193 19.26 -34.97 -27.15
CA PRO A 193 20.33 -34.67 -28.11
C PRO A 193 19.93 -33.75 -29.26
N ASN A 194 18.62 -33.46 -29.41
CA ASN A 194 18.09 -32.57 -30.46
C ASN A 194 18.09 -31.09 -30.07
N TYR A 195 18.40 -30.76 -28.81
CA TYR A 195 18.52 -29.39 -28.33
C TYR A 195 20.00 -29.02 -28.16
N THR A 196 20.31 -27.74 -28.36
CA THR A 196 21.66 -27.21 -28.14
C THR A 196 21.71 -26.39 -26.84
N LEU A 197 22.78 -26.55 -26.07
CA LEU A 197 22.98 -25.82 -24.81
C LEU A 197 23.68 -24.49 -25.04
N LYS A 198 23.21 -23.45 -24.34
CA LYS A 198 23.79 -22.11 -24.38
C LYS A 198 23.76 -21.46 -23.00
N PHE A 199 24.84 -20.78 -22.64
CA PHE A 199 24.89 -19.92 -21.46
C PHE A 199 24.65 -18.48 -21.89
N VAL A 200 23.75 -17.79 -21.21
CA VAL A 200 23.35 -16.43 -21.53
C VAL A 200 23.43 -15.60 -20.25
N ASP A 201 23.98 -14.39 -20.37
CA ASP A 201 24.00 -13.43 -19.28
C ASP A 201 22.57 -13.03 -18.86
N GLU A 202 22.34 -12.91 -17.54
CA GLU A 202 21.04 -12.58 -16.95
C GLU A 202 20.45 -11.28 -17.53
N PHE A 203 21.26 -10.25 -17.76
CA PHE A 203 20.80 -8.97 -18.32
C PHE A 203 20.32 -9.10 -19.78
N VAL A 204 20.85 -10.06 -20.53
CA VAL A 204 20.43 -10.34 -21.91
C VAL A 204 19.11 -11.12 -21.93
N PHE A 205 18.81 -11.86 -20.85
CA PHE A 205 17.63 -12.70 -20.71
C PHE A 205 16.33 -11.90 -20.45
N ASP A 206 16.43 -10.81 -19.68
CA ASP A 206 15.32 -10.01 -19.15
C ASP A 206 14.52 -9.16 -20.17
N ASN A 207 15.09 -8.87 -21.35
CA ASN A 207 14.55 -7.85 -22.27
C ASN A 207 13.23 -8.20 -22.98
N ASN A 208 12.64 -9.39 -22.75
CA ASN A 208 11.41 -9.84 -23.46
C ASN A 208 10.23 -10.22 -22.54
N ILE A 209 10.34 -10.04 -21.22
CA ILE A 209 9.40 -10.61 -20.23
C ILE A 209 8.62 -9.51 -19.49
N ARG A 210 9.14 -8.28 -19.49
CA ARG A 210 8.60 -7.17 -18.70
C ARG A 210 7.32 -6.55 -19.30
N ASP A 211 6.91 -6.95 -20.51
CA ASP A 211 5.74 -6.38 -21.23
C ASP A 211 4.42 -7.15 -21.01
N ILE A 212 4.29 -7.94 -19.94
CA ILE A 212 3.09 -8.78 -19.73
C ILE A 212 1.97 -8.05 -18.96
N TRP A 213 2.19 -6.81 -18.49
CA TRP A 213 1.11 -6.03 -17.89
C TRP A 213 0.02 -5.72 -18.91
N ARG A 214 -1.21 -6.14 -18.62
CA ARG A 214 -2.38 -5.77 -19.44
C ARG A 214 -3.02 -4.53 -18.84
N ASN A 215 -3.34 -3.57 -19.70
CA ASN A 215 -3.95 -2.29 -19.28
C ASN A 215 -5.32 -2.42 -18.59
N ASN A 216 -5.94 -3.60 -18.59
CA ASN A 216 -7.19 -3.87 -17.89
C ASN A 216 -6.93 -4.80 -16.71
N LEU A 217 -7.43 -4.42 -15.53
CA LEU A 217 -7.35 -5.23 -14.32
C LEU A 217 -8.48 -6.27 -14.29
N SER A 218 -8.21 -7.48 -13.77
CA SER A 218 -9.24 -8.46 -13.43
C SER A 218 -9.94 -8.07 -12.12
N THR A 219 -10.98 -8.80 -11.73
CA THR A 219 -11.58 -8.63 -10.39
C THR A 219 -10.54 -8.82 -9.27
N GLY A 220 -9.69 -9.85 -9.37
CA GLY A 220 -8.59 -10.07 -8.42
C GLY A 220 -7.53 -8.96 -8.47
N GLY A 221 -7.29 -8.40 -9.66
CA GLY A 221 -6.38 -7.29 -9.84
C GLY A 221 -6.89 -5.98 -9.25
N LEU A 222 -8.17 -5.66 -9.41
CA LEU A 222 -8.82 -4.52 -8.76
C LEU A 222 -8.76 -4.64 -7.24
N ASP A 223 -9.01 -5.84 -6.71
CA ASP A 223 -8.88 -6.14 -5.29
C ASP A 223 -7.46 -5.94 -4.78
N ALA A 224 -6.46 -6.45 -5.50
CA ALA A 224 -5.05 -6.28 -5.12
C ALA A 224 -4.63 -4.80 -5.12
N VAL A 225 -5.00 -4.05 -6.16
CA VAL A 225 -4.80 -2.59 -6.23
C VAL A 225 -5.43 -1.92 -5.03
N LYS A 226 -6.68 -2.24 -4.68
CA LYS A 226 -7.35 -1.67 -3.50
C LYS A 226 -6.55 -1.93 -2.22
N VAL A 227 -6.04 -3.15 -2.02
CA VAL A 227 -5.19 -3.46 -0.85
C VAL A 227 -3.92 -2.63 -0.85
N PHE A 228 -3.20 -2.56 -1.97
CA PHE A 228 -1.95 -1.79 -2.07
C PHE A 228 -2.16 -0.31 -1.77
N PHE A 229 -3.19 0.31 -2.34
CA PHE A 229 -3.44 1.74 -2.20
C PHE A 229 -4.06 2.13 -0.85
N ASN A 230 -4.92 1.28 -0.26
CA ASN A 230 -5.70 1.66 0.92
C ASN A 230 -5.15 1.07 2.23
N LYS A 231 -4.53 -0.12 2.19
CA LYS A 231 -3.94 -0.77 3.37
C LYS A 231 -2.41 -0.76 3.32
N GLY A 232 -1.84 -0.99 2.14
CA GLY A 232 -0.41 -1.12 1.94
C GLY A 232 0.37 0.19 1.88
N ARG A 233 -0.34 1.32 1.82
CA ARG A 233 0.24 2.65 1.69
C ARG A 233 1.24 2.94 2.81
N ASP A 234 2.37 3.53 2.42
CA ASP A 234 3.35 4.01 3.39
C ASP A 234 2.82 5.20 4.18
N TYR A 235 2.99 5.13 5.50
CA TYR A 235 2.78 6.30 6.33
C TYR A 235 3.79 7.38 6.00
N HIS A 236 3.46 8.62 6.36
CA HIS A 236 4.29 9.77 6.02
C HIS A 236 5.74 9.64 6.51
N HIS A 237 5.93 9.12 7.72
CA HIS A 237 7.25 8.86 8.27
C HIS A 237 8.03 7.79 7.48
N ASN A 238 7.37 6.77 6.91
CA ASN A 238 8.04 5.77 6.07
C ASN A 238 8.52 6.42 4.77
N LYS A 239 7.68 7.27 4.15
CA LYS A 239 8.06 8.04 2.95
C LYS A 239 9.27 8.94 3.21
N VAL A 240 9.32 9.61 4.36
CA VAL A 240 10.51 10.40 4.75
C VAL A 240 11.74 9.51 4.87
N GLY A 241 11.59 8.33 5.47
CA GLY A 241 12.66 7.36 5.58
C GLY A 241 13.20 6.90 4.22
N LEU A 242 12.31 6.47 3.31
CA LEU A 242 12.69 6.06 1.95
C LEU A 242 13.38 7.20 1.18
N ALA A 243 12.86 8.42 1.31
CA ALA A 243 13.45 9.59 0.67
C ALA A 243 14.83 9.96 1.25
N LEU A 244 15.06 9.77 2.56
CA LEU A 244 16.39 9.87 3.17
C LEU A 244 17.36 8.84 2.57
N MET A 245 16.93 7.58 2.45
CA MET A 245 17.77 6.53 1.85
C MET A 245 18.18 6.89 0.42
N ARG A 246 17.21 7.32 -0.38
CA ARG A 246 17.44 7.78 -1.75
C ARG A 246 18.40 8.97 -1.80
N ALA A 247 18.23 9.97 -0.94
CA ALA A 247 19.09 11.15 -0.92
C ALA A 247 20.55 10.83 -0.53
N VAL A 248 20.77 9.85 0.37
CA VAL A 248 22.12 9.33 0.67
C VAL A 248 22.70 8.62 -0.55
N PHE A 249 21.94 7.73 -1.18
CA PHE A 249 22.39 7.00 -2.39
C PHE A 249 22.75 7.95 -3.54
N GLU A 250 21.99 9.04 -3.70
CA GLU A 250 22.25 10.10 -4.69
C GLU A 250 23.39 11.06 -4.29
N GLY A 251 24.02 10.89 -3.13
CA GLY A 251 25.10 11.75 -2.64
C GLY A 251 24.66 13.16 -2.24
N LYS A 252 23.37 13.38 -1.98
CA LYS A 252 22.79 14.68 -1.59
C LYS A 252 22.88 14.97 -0.10
N ILE A 253 23.18 13.95 0.72
CA ILE A 253 23.32 14.03 2.17
C ILE A 253 24.70 13.53 2.55
N ASP A 254 25.50 14.40 3.16
CA ASP A 254 26.83 14.11 3.67
C ASP A 254 26.85 14.00 5.21
N LYS A 255 26.03 14.79 5.90
CA LYS A 255 25.93 14.79 7.36
C LYS A 255 25.34 13.50 7.91
N GLU A 256 25.88 13.08 9.05
CA GLU A 256 25.34 11.95 9.80
C GLU A 256 23.95 12.25 10.36
N PHE A 257 23.08 11.25 10.31
CA PHE A 257 21.76 11.28 10.91
C PHE A 257 21.34 9.91 11.42
N GLU A 258 20.37 9.93 12.31
CA GLU A 258 19.69 8.76 12.84
C GLU A 258 18.20 9.09 12.92
N LEU A 259 17.36 8.21 12.37
CA LEU A 259 15.92 8.31 12.39
C LEU A 259 15.35 6.99 12.88
N GLU A 260 14.75 7.02 14.07
CA GLU A 260 13.88 5.95 14.56
C GLU A 260 12.45 6.23 14.12
N ILE A 261 11.80 5.21 13.59
CA ILE A 261 10.44 5.25 13.05
C ILE A 261 9.59 4.34 13.92
N ASN A 262 9.17 4.86 15.07
CA ASN A 262 8.38 4.14 16.07
C ASN A 262 7.09 4.92 16.37
N TYR A 263 6.20 4.96 15.38
CA TYR A 263 4.92 5.64 15.50
C TYR A 263 3.80 4.60 15.44
N PRO A 264 3.17 4.25 16.59
CA PRO A 264 2.08 3.26 16.63
C PRO A 264 0.82 3.73 15.91
N ASP A 265 0.66 5.05 15.72
CA ASP A 265 -0.38 5.66 14.90
C ASP A 265 0.24 6.80 14.05
N ALA A 266 0.07 6.73 12.74
CA ALA A 266 0.63 7.67 11.78
C ALA A 266 0.09 9.10 11.90
N GLU A 267 -1.14 9.28 12.39
CA GLU A 267 -1.68 10.63 12.62
C GLU A 267 -1.08 11.26 13.88
N SER A 268 -0.87 10.46 14.93
CA SER A 268 -0.27 10.93 16.20
C SER A 268 1.18 11.39 16.05
N ALA A 269 1.87 10.90 15.02
CA ALA A 269 3.23 11.29 14.67
C ALA A 269 3.34 12.72 14.15
N ILE A 270 2.23 13.33 13.72
CA ILE A 270 2.20 14.60 12.99
C ILE A 270 1.60 15.70 13.86
N VAL A 271 2.43 16.69 14.16
CA VAL A 271 2.05 17.89 14.92
C VAL A 271 2.02 19.11 14.00
N ILE A 272 0.84 19.73 13.90
CA ILE A 272 0.62 20.99 13.20
C ILE A 272 0.28 22.05 14.26
N PRO A 273 1.24 22.89 14.69
CA PRO A 273 0.96 23.85 15.74
C PRO A 273 -0.02 24.93 15.26
N ARG A 274 -1.12 25.15 15.99
CA ARG A 274 -2.10 26.23 15.73
C ARG A 274 -1.44 27.58 15.42
N LYS A 275 -0.41 27.95 16.21
CA LYS A 275 0.36 29.19 16.03
C LYS A 275 1.04 29.36 14.66
N LYS A 276 1.35 28.25 13.97
CA LYS A 276 1.94 28.27 12.62
C LYS A 276 0.90 28.56 11.54
N LEU A 277 -0.36 28.22 11.80
CA LEU A 277 -1.48 28.52 10.91
C LEU A 277 -2.09 29.87 11.29
N GLU A 278 -2.79 29.94 12.41
CA GLU A 278 -3.62 31.07 12.82
C GLU A 278 -2.79 32.34 13.11
N ASN A 279 -1.69 32.23 13.86
CA ASN A 279 -0.89 33.39 14.29
C ASN A 279 0.30 33.70 13.38
N TYR A 280 0.38 33.06 12.21
CA TYR A 280 1.50 33.25 11.28
C TYR A 280 1.08 33.17 9.81
N ALA A 281 0.74 31.98 9.30
CA ALA A 281 0.52 31.79 7.86
C ALA A 281 -0.79 32.39 7.36
N LEU A 282 -1.80 32.46 8.22
CA LEU A 282 -3.14 33.01 7.93
C LEU A 282 -3.36 34.39 8.59
N ASP A 283 -2.34 34.95 9.24
CA ASP A 283 -2.40 36.24 9.91
C ASP A 283 -1.94 37.38 8.98
N LEU A 284 -2.88 38.26 8.61
CA LEU A 284 -2.61 39.45 7.79
C LEU A 284 -1.78 40.52 8.51
N THR A 285 -1.70 40.47 9.84
CA THR A 285 -0.96 41.42 10.67
C THR A 285 0.47 40.96 10.97
N HIS A 286 0.79 39.68 10.75
CA HIS A 286 2.12 39.15 11.03
C HIS A 286 3.19 39.72 10.08
N PRO A 287 4.32 40.26 10.57
CA PRO A 287 5.34 40.90 9.73
C PRO A 287 5.83 40.05 8.55
N ASP A 288 6.15 38.78 8.81
CA ASP A 288 6.64 37.82 7.81
C ASP A 288 5.54 36.91 7.19
N GLY A 289 4.34 36.93 7.80
CA GLY A 289 3.24 36.02 7.50
C GLY A 289 2.21 36.64 6.55
N ARG A 290 2.07 37.97 6.60
CA ARG A 290 1.07 38.74 5.86
C ARG A 290 0.97 38.42 4.37
N THR A 291 2.09 38.18 3.69
CA THR A 291 2.10 37.87 2.24
C THR A 291 1.45 36.52 1.96
N LYS A 292 1.67 35.53 2.85
CA LYS A 292 1.06 34.20 2.77
C LYS A 292 -0.43 34.30 3.05
N ALA A 293 -0.78 35.00 4.13
CA ALA A 293 -2.18 35.21 4.53
C ALA A 293 -2.98 35.92 3.43
N LYS A 294 -2.39 36.93 2.80
CA LYS A 294 -2.99 37.64 1.66
C LYS A 294 -3.26 36.69 0.50
N TYR A 295 -2.29 35.85 0.12
CA TYR A 295 -2.49 34.86 -0.94
C TYR A 295 -3.61 33.88 -0.58
N PHE A 296 -3.60 33.29 0.61
CA PHE A 296 -4.62 32.32 1.00
C PHE A 296 -6.02 32.90 1.01
N LYS A 297 -6.15 34.15 1.46
CA LYS A 297 -7.42 34.89 1.40
C LYS A 297 -7.85 35.16 -0.04
N GLU A 298 -6.97 35.67 -0.89
CA GLU A 298 -7.32 36.08 -2.26
C GLU A 298 -7.52 34.90 -3.22
N ALA A 299 -6.68 33.86 -3.14
CA ALA A 299 -6.70 32.74 -4.07
C ALA A 299 -7.64 31.61 -3.62
N LEU A 300 -7.76 31.39 -2.31
CA LEU A 300 -8.49 30.24 -1.74
C LEU A 300 -9.65 30.64 -0.84
N SER A 301 -9.89 31.94 -0.59
CA SER A 301 -10.90 32.42 0.38
C SER A 301 -10.73 31.84 1.80
N ILE A 302 -9.51 31.45 2.16
CA ILE A 302 -9.14 30.94 3.49
C ILE A 302 -8.58 32.08 4.33
N GLU A 303 -9.18 32.33 5.49
CA GLU A 303 -8.81 33.41 6.41
C GLU A 303 -8.27 32.87 7.74
N GLN A 304 -7.92 33.77 8.66
CA GLN A 304 -7.35 33.40 9.97
C GLN A 304 -8.25 32.46 10.77
N THR A 305 -9.56 32.65 10.72
CA THR A 305 -10.56 31.79 11.39
C THR A 305 -10.65 30.40 10.77
N ASP A 306 -10.23 30.24 9.51
CA ASP A 306 -10.23 28.96 8.79
C ASP A 306 -9.02 28.07 9.13
N TRP A 307 -8.32 28.33 10.24
CA TRP A 307 -7.09 27.60 10.57
C TRP A 307 -7.31 26.10 10.78
N ARG A 308 -8.44 25.68 11.36
CA ARG A 308 -8.79 24.25 11.51
C ARG A 308 -9.07 23.59 10.17
N TYR A 309 -9.72 24.30 9.26
CA TYR A 309 -9.93 23.84 7.89
C TYR A 309 -8.59 23.60 7.17
N MET A 310 -7.67 24.57 7.27
CA MET A 310 -6.31 24.41 6.73
C MET A 310 -5.54 23.27 7.41
N GLU A 311 -5.66 23.09 8.73
CA GLU A 311 -5.02 21.98 9.46
C GLU A 311 -5.47 20.63 8.91
N GLU A 312 -6.78 20.40 8.81
CA GLU A 312 -7.33 19.13 8.33
C GLU A 312 -6.99 18.87 6.85
N GLN A 313 -6.95 19.92 6.01
CA GLN A 313 -6.44 19.81 4.63
C GLN A 313 -4.96 19.37 4.60
N ILE A 314 -4.12 19.90 5.49
CA ILE A 314 -2.71 19.48 5.64
C ILE A 314 -2.62 18.03 6.12
N ARG A 315 -3.40 17.64 7.14
CA ARG A 315 -3.41 16.26 7.66
C ARG A 315 -3.83 15.26 6.59
N LEU A 316 -4.80 15.58 5.75
CA LEU A 316 -5.18 14.73 4.63
C LEU A 316 -4.07 14.69 3.56
N GLY A 317 -3.60 15.85 3.12
CA GLY A 317 -2.66 15.95 2.01
C GLY A 317 -1.29 15.35 2.31
N ILE A 318 -0.82 15.41 3.56
CA ILE A 318 0.53 14.93 3.92
C ILE A 318 0.69 13.41 3.74
N HIS A 319 -0.39 12.65 3.93
CA HIS A 319 -0.37 11.20 3.69
C HIS A 319 -0.24 10.85 2.20
N GLU A 320 -0.64 11.75 1.29
CA GLU A 320 -0.53 11.57 -0.17
C GLU A 320 0.75 12.18 -0.74
N ALA A 321 1.23 13.28 -0.16
CA ALA A 321 2.32 14.05 -0.73
C ALA A 321 3.67 13.30 -0.77
N GLU A 322 4.41 13.49 -1.86
CA GLU A 322 5.79 13.06 -1.94
C GLU A 322 6.70 13.93 -1.06
N VAL A 323 7.75 13.32 -0.53
CA VAL A 323 8.78 14.00 0.26
C VAL A 323 9.86 14.52 -0.68
N SER A 324 10.20 15.80 -0.56
CA SER A 324 11.23 16.45 -1.36
C SER A 324 12.12 17.37 -0.52
N GLY A 325 13.22 17.84 -1.11
CA GLY A 325 14.07 18.87 -0.51
C GLY A 325 14.68 18.50 0.85
N ILE A 326 14.93 17.21 1.10
CA ILE A 326 15.49 16.74 2.37
C ILE A 326 16.86 17.38 2.63
N LYS A 327 17.04 17.89 3.84
CA LYS A 327 18.28 18.47 4.36
C LYS A 327 18.46 18.09 5.83
N ILE A 328 19.71 17.97 6.26
CA ILE A 328 20.06 17.74 7.66
C ILE A 328 20.89 18.91 8.16
N ASP A 329 20.50 19.45 9.31
CA ASP A 329 21.26 20.46 10.03
C ASP A 329 21.24 20.24 11.54
N GLU A 330 21.84 21.15 12.30
CA GLU A 330 21.93 21.10 13.76
C GLU A 330 20.56 21.05 14.46
N HIS A 331 19.47 21.40 13.77
CA HIS A 331 18.12 21.36 14.31
C HIS A 331 17.38 20.06 14.00
N GLY A 332 17.87 19.23 13.09
CA GLY A 332 17.27 17.94 12.72
C GLY A 332 17.12 17.72 11.21
N ILE A 333 16.27 16.77 10.85
CA ILE A 333 15.95 16.44 9.45
C ILE A 333 14.83 17.36 8.99
N LYS A 334 15.09 18.18 7.98
CA LYS A 334 14.12 19.10 7.36
C LYS A 334 13.76 18.61 5.98
N TYR A 335 12.49 18.78 5.59
CA TYR A 335 12.03 18.41 4.26
C TYR A 335 10.79 19.19 3.86
N TYR A 336 10.40 19.07 2.60
CA TYR A 336 9.18 19.63 2.04
C TYR A 336 8.22 18.52 1.64
N ALA A 337 6.92 18.84 1.74
CA ALA A 337 5.85 18.06 1.14
C ALA A 337 4.88 19.05 0.47
N ASP A 338 4.63 18.84 -0.82
CA ASP A 338 3.72 19.69 -1.59
C ASP A 338 2.33 19.05 -1.57
N ILE A 339 1.36 19.77 -1.03
CA ILE A 339 0.00 19.28 -0.81
C ILE A 339 -1.01 20.12 -1.59
N GLY A 340 -1.97 19.46 -2.23
CA GLY A 340 -3.18 20.11 -2.76
C GLY A 340 -4.08 20.58 -1.62
N VAL A 341 -4.54 21.83 -1.69
CA VAL A 341 -5.50 22.43 -0.79
C VAL A 341 -6.68 22.96 -1.58
N SER A 342 -7.89 22.60 -1.15
CA SER A 342 -9.12 23.20 -1.65
C SER A 342 -9.42 24.51 -0.93
N GLY A 343 -9.74 25.54 -1.70
CA GLY A 343 -10.23 26.80 -1.18
C GLY A 343 -11.71 26.76 -0.82
N ARG A 344 -12.12 27.67 0.05
CA ARG A 344 -13.54 27.93 0.39
C ARG A 344 -14.36 28.46 -0.80
N ASN A 345 -13.70 28.82 -1.89
CA ASN A 345 -14.24 29.24 -3.18
C ASN A 345 -14.19 28.11 -4.26
N GLY A 346 -13.89 26.86 -3.85
CA GLY A 346 -13.79 25.72 -4.78
C GLY A 346 -12.52 25.69 -5.65
N VAL A 347 -11.64 26.69 -5.54
CA VAL A 347 -10.36 26.71 -6.26
C VAL A 347 -9.35 25.82 -5.55
N ASN A 348 -8.66 24.96 -6.29
CA ASN A 348 -7.58 24.15 -5.74
C ASN A 348 -6.21 24.78 -6.03
N LYS A 349 -5.31 24.78 -5.05
CA LYS A 349 -3.90 25.19 -5.20
C LYS A 349 -2.99 24.23 -4.47
N VAL A 350 -1.79 24.03 -5.00
CA VAL A 350 -0.73 23.32 -4.30
C VAL A 350 0.04 24.28 -3.40
N ILE A 351 0.27 23.87 -2.16
CA ILE A 351 1.07 24.60 -1.19
C ILE A 351 2.24 23.73 -0.76
N ARG A 352 3.40 24.36 -0.54
CA ARG A 352 4.56 23.72 0.04
C ARG A 352 4.47 23.79 1.56
N THR A 353 4.52 22.63 2.19
CA THR A 353 4.64 22.49 3.65
C THR A 353 6.06 22.08 4.00
N ALA A 354 6.65 22.76 4.99
CA ALA A 354 8.01 22.50 5.46
C ALA A 354 7.97 21.88 6.84
N TRP A 355 8.67 20.76 7.00
CA TRP A 355 8.60 19.93 8.18
C TRP A 355 9.98 19.73 8.79
N ILE A 356 9.99 19.40 10.09
CA ILE A 356 11.20 18.99 10.80
C ILE A 356 10.94 17.74 11.64
N ILE A 357 11.92 16.85 11.65
CA ILE A 357 12.01 15.70 12.56
C ILE A 357 13.23 15.89 13.43
N ARG A 358 13.02 15.83 14.75
CA ARG A 358 14.10 15.79 15.74
C ARG A 358 14.11 14.43 16.41
N LYS A 359 15.24 14.08 17.01
CA LYS A 359 15.38 12.83 17.74
C LYS A 359 14.33 12.77 18.85
N ASN A 360 13.54 11.69 18.86
CA ASN A 360 12.47 11.42 19.82
C ASN A 360 11.37 12.49 19.89
N GLU A 361 11.19 13.29 18.83
CA GLU A 361 10.09 14.24 18.70
C GLU A 361 9.13 13.82 17.58
N PRO A 362 7.85 14.20 17.65
CA PRO A 362 6.94 14.06 16.52
C PRO A 362 7.38 14.93 15.35
N ILE A 363 6.90 14.57 14.16
CA ILE A 363 7.08 15.34 12.93
C ILE A 363 6.33 16.67 13.07
N GLN A 364 7.02 17.79 12.95
CA GLN A 364 6.44 19.11 13.21
C GLN A 364 6.42 20.01 11.98
N LEU A 365 5.27 20.64 11.74
CA LEU A 365 5.16 21.69 10.73
C LEU A 365 5.94 22.93 11.17
N THR A 366 6.87 23.39 10.33
CA THR A 366 7.68 24.59 10.60
C THR A 366 7.13 25.83 9.90
N THR A 367 6.66 25.67 8.66
CA THR A 367 6.03 26.72 7.86
C THR A 367 5.26 26.11 6.68
N LEU A 368 4.43 26.91 6.04
CA LEU A 368 3.76 26.60 4.78
C LEU A 368 3.71 27.85 3.91
N TYR A 369 3.68 27.68 2.60
CA TYR A 369 3.48 28.77 1.65
C TYR A 369 2.98 28.24 0.31
N PRO A 370 2.29 29.06 -0.50
CA PRO A 370 1.88 28.66 -1.85
C PRO A 370 3.09 28.36 -2.72
N LEU A 371 3.02 27.33 -3.56
CA LEU A 371 4.01 27.17 -4.64
C LEU A 371 3.88 28.33 -5.64
N ASP A 372 5.02 28.71 -6.23
CA ASP A 372 5.03 29.72 -7.28
C ASP A 372 4.11 29.31 -8.43
N PHE A 373 3.50 30.29 -9.11
CA PHE A 373 2.52 30.02 -10.17
C PHE A 373 3.04 29.07 -11.26
N LYS A 374 4.35 29.11 -11.55
CA LYS A 374 5.00 28.25 -12.55
C LYS A 374 5.28 26.82 -12.06
N GLU A 375 5.22 26.60 -10.75
CA GLU A 375 5.45 25.31 -10.09
C GLU A 375 4.13 24.64 -9.68
N GLN A 376 2.98 25.31 -9.87
CA GLN A 376 1.67 24.70 -9.61
C GLN A 376 1.43 23.52 -10.56
N PHE A 377 0.89 22.43 -10.04
CA PHE A 377 0.54 21.24 -10.79
C PHE A 377 -0.81 20.69 -10.33
N GLU A 378 -1.44 19.87 -11.16
CA GLU A 378 -2.62 19.11 -10.77
C GLU A 378 -2.17 17.93 -9.90
N VAL A 379 -2.71 17.83 -8.69
CA VAL A 379 -2.45 16.67 -7.84
C VAL A 379 -3.23 15.47 -8.38
N ASN A 380 -2.53 14.35 -8.56
CA ASN A 380 -3.07 13.12 -9.14
C ASN A 380 -3.76 12.20 -8.11
N TYR A 381 -4.08 12.73 -6.92
CA TYR A 381 -4.87 12.04 -5.91
C TYR A 381 -6.16 12.80 -5.69
N ASP A 382 -7.23 12.09 -5.30
CA ASP A 382 -8.54 12.67 -5.12
C ASP A 382 -8.46 13.74 -4.03
N ILE A 383 -8.48 15.03 -4.43
CA ILE A 383 -8.54 16.15 -3.49
C ILE A 383 -9.91 16.06 -2.87
N ARG A 384 -10.02 15.36 -1.72
CA ARG A 384 -11.29 15.09 -1.07
C ARG A 384 -12.04 16.41 -0.89
N PRO A 385 -13.12 16.67 -1.66
CA PRO A 385 -13.72 17.98 -1.67
C PRO A 385 -14.36 18.29 -0.31
N LEU A 386 -14.12 19.52 0.13
CA LEU A 386 -14.90 20.26 1.13
C LEU A 386 -15.08 19.54 2.47
N LEU A 387 -14.03 19.60 3.29
CA LEU A 387 -14.13 19.46 4.74
C LEU A 387 -15.05 20.51 5.39
N ALA A 388 -15.58 21.49 4.64
CA ALA A 388 -16.44 22.52 5.16
C ALA A 388 -17.29 23.19 4.06
N VAL A 389 -18.40 23.82 4.46
CA VAL A 389 -19.31 24.54 3.56
C VAL A 389 -18.54 25.66 2.83
N SER A 390 -18.78 25.84 1.54
CA SER A 390 -18.20 26.94 0.76
C SER A 390 -18.67 28.28 1.35
N LYS A 391 -17.85 29.35 1.24
CA LYS A 391 -18.28 30.69 1.68
C LYS A 391 -19.36 31.28 0.77
N GLU A 392 -19.45 30.79 -0.47
CA GLU A 392 -20.44 31.25 -1.46
C GLU A 392 -21.82 30.61 -1.25
N ASP A 393 -21.87 29.41 -0.65
CA ASP A 393 -23.10 28.71 -0.24
C ASP A 393 -23.28 28.71 1.29
N GLU A 394 -22.72 29.71 1.97
CA GLU A 394 -22.71 29.76 3.44
C GLU A 394 -24.14 29.84 3.97
N LYS A 395 -24.62 28.68 4.43
CA LYS A 395 -25.90 28.54 5.12
C LYS A 395 -25.73 29.01 6.56
N GLU A 396 -26.78 29.58 7.13
CA GLU A 396 -26.82 29.97 8.53
C GLU A 396 -27.74 29.05 9.34
N GLY A 397 -27.55 29.03 10.66
CA GLY A 397 -28.40 28.29 11.59
C GLY A 397 -28.56 26.81 11.24
N ALA A 398 -29.80 26.33 11.19
CA ALA A 398 -30.09 24.91 10.97
C ALA A 398 -29.63 24.38 9.61
N ASP A 399 -29.66 25.22 8.57
CA ASP A 399 -29.27 24.82 7.22
C ASP A 399 -27.75 24.57 7.14
N LYS A 400 -26.96 25.36 7.88
CA LYS A 400 -25.51 25.15 8.05
C LYS A 400 -25.21 23.76 8.58
N TRP A 401 -25.84 23.43 9.70
CA TRP A 401 -25.59 22.20 10.44
C TRP A 401 -26.05 20.96 9.67
N SER A 402 -27.15 21.09 8.92
CA SER A 402 -27.59 20.07 7.97
C SER A 402 -26.54 19.79 6.90
N GLU A 403 -25.94 20.84 6.31
CA GLU A 403 -24.90 20.70 5.31
C GLU A 403 -23.60 20.09 5.86
N VAL A 404 -23.16 20.56 7.03
CA VAL A 404 -21.98 20.01 7.74
C VAL A 404 -22.19 18.52 8.02
N TYR A 405 -23.36 18.13 8.53
CA TYR A 405 -23.69 16.73 8.81
C TYR A 405 -23.72 15.89 7.52
N ARG A 406 -24.27 16.43 6.42
CA ARG A 406 -24.28 15.77 5.11
C ARG A 406 -22.86 15.51 4.59
N LEU A 407 -21.99 16.53 4.63
CA LEU A 407 -20.58 16.41 4.24
C LEU A 407 -19.83 15.40 5.11
N ALA A 408 -20.06 15.44 6.42
CA ALA A 408 -19.51 14.48 7.39
C ALA A 408 -19.84 13.03 7.01
N ASN A 409 -21.12 12.74 6.76
CA ASN A 409 -21.53 11.39 6.35
C ASN A 409 -20.93 11.00 5.00
N GLN A 410 -20.90 11.92 4.03
CA GLN A 410 -20.29 11.65 2.73
C GLN A 410 -18.81 11.27 2.87
N LEU A 411 -18.03 12.02 3.67
CA LEU A 411 -16.62 11.68 3.90
C LEU A 411 -16.48 10.38 4.69
N GLY A 412 -17.36 10.13 5.67
CA GLY A 412 -17.43 8.86 6.37
C GLY A 412 -17.62 7.67 5.44
N GLU A 413 -18.53 7.76 4.45
CA GLU A 413 -18.75 6.70 3.46
C GLU A 413 -17.54 6.48 2.55
N VAL A 414 -16.81 7.55 2.18
CA VAL A 414 -15.54 7.42 1.44
C VAL A 414 -14.55 6.60 2.26
N TYR A 415 -14.29 6.98 3.51
CA TYR A 415 -13.37 6.28 4.41
C TYR A 415 -13.78 4.81 4.63
N LEU A 416 -15.08 4.55 4.81
CA LEU A 416 -15.62 3.20 4.94
C LEU A 416 -15.38 2.37 3.67
N SER A 417 -15.59 2.95 2.50
CA SER A 417 -15.42 2.27 1.21
C SER A 417 -13.95 1.95 0.91
N GLU A 418 -13.04 2.81 1.35
CA GLU A 418 -11.60 2.65 1.19
C GLU A 418 -11.03 1.64 2.19
N CYS A 419 -11.59 1.56 3.40
CA CYS A 419 -11.15 0.65 4.45
C CYS A 419 -11.12 -0.81 3.97
N VAL A 420 -9.94 -1.43 4.09
CA VAL A 420 -9.71 -2.85 3.84
C VAL A 420 -9.51 -3.55 5.19
N PRO A 421 -10.52 -4.30 5.68
CA PRO A 421 -10.45 -4.96 6.97
C PRO A 421 -9.27 -5.93 7.07
N THR A 422 -8.61 -5.91 8.21
CA THR A 422 -7.64 -6.95 8.59
C THR A 422 -8.36 -8.30 8.68
N PRO A 423 -7.89 -9.34 7.99
CA PRO A 423 -8.52 -10.65 8.04
C PRO A 423 -8.47 -11.27 9.43
N VAL A 424 -9.48 -12.08 9.75
CA VAL A 424 -9.59 -12.76 11.04
C VAL A 424 -9.40 -14.26 10.88
N PHE A 425 -8.64 -14.85 11.80
CA PHE A 425 -8.56 -16.30 11.96
C PHE A 425 -9.59 -16.75 12.99
N ILE A 426 -10.40 -17.74 12.64
CA ILE A 426 -11.40 -18.30 13.56
C ILE A 426 -10.89 -19.65 14.05
N GLU A 427 -10.53 -19.72 15.33
CA GLU A 427 -10.06 -20.96 15.96
C GLU A 427 -11.10 -22.08 15.79
N GLY A 428 -10.63 -23.28 15.38
CA GLY A 428 -11.49 -24.44 15.12
C GLY A 428 -12.12 -24.48 13.72
N PHE A 429 -11.97 -23.44 12.90
CA PHE A 429 -12.35 -23.44 11.48
C PHE A 429 -11.12 -23.36 10.60
N SER A 430 -11.06 -24.17 9.54
CA SER A 430 -9.97 -24.13 8.55
C SER A 430 -10.18 -23.00 7.54
N GLY A 431 -10.25 -21.76 8.02
CA GLY A 431 -10.53 -20.61 7.18
C GLY A 431 -10.21 -19.27 7.84
N TYR A 432 -10.00 -18.28 6.99
CA TYR A 432 -9.87 -16.88 7.37
C TYR A 432 -11.08 -16.12 6.82
N GLY A 433 -11.63 -15.20 7.62
CA GLY A 433 -12.67 -14.28 7.20
C GLY A 433 -12.08 -12.92 6.78
N SER A 434 -12.50 -12.38 5.65
CA SER A 434 -12.08 -11.05 5.18
C SER A 434 -12.93 -9.91 5.74
N GLU A 435 -13.90 -10.21 6.60
CA GLU A 435 -14.88 -9.22 7.10
C GLU A 435 -14.33 -8.37 8.25
N GLY A 436 -13.20 -8.77 8.84
CA GLY A 436 -12.60 -8.10 9.99
C GLY A 436 -13.22 -8.50 11.31
N LEU A 437 -12.67 -7.94 12.40
CA LEU A 437 -13.20 -8.14 13.74
C LEU A 437 -14.56 -7.46 13.90
N LEU A 438 -15.44 -8.04 14.70
CA LEU A 438 -16.69 -7.43 15.10
C LEU A 438 -16.40 -6.24 16.05
N GLY A 439 -17.14 -5.17 15.88
CA GLY A 439 -17.04 -3.99 16.72
C GLY A 439 -17.79 -2.80 16.13
N TRP A 440 -17.68 -1.67 16.81
CA TRP A 440 -18.30 -0.41 16.41
C TRP A 440 -17.49 0.80 16.89
N ALA A 441 -17.90 1.98 16.45
CA ALA A 441 -17.33 3.25 16.90
C ALA A 441 -18.44 4.27 17.16
N TYR A 442 -18.16 5.22 18.05
CA TYR A 442 -19.01 6.38 18.32
C TYR A 442 -18.22 7.65 18.11
N ILE A 443 -18.94 8.77 18.00
CA ILE A 443 -18.35 10.10 17.96
C ILE A 443 -18.87 10.88 19.15
N ASN A 444 -17.97 11.34 20.02
CA ASN A 444 -18.29 12.20 21.14
C ASN A 444 -17.94 13.66 20.78
N ILE A 445 -18.82 14.59 21.13
CA ILE A 445 -18.61 16.04 21.10
C ILE A 445 -18.75 16.57 22.52
N TYR A 446 -17.76 17.31 23.00
CA TYR A 446 -17.70 17.73 24.41
C TYR A 446 -18.24 19.15 24.65
N ASP A 447 -18.31 20.00 23.63
CA ASP A 447 -18.98 21.31 23.75
C ASP A 447 -20.49 21.17 23.59
N LEU A 448 -21.16 20.88 24.72
CA LEU A 448 -22.62 20.74 24.80
C LEU A 448 -23.38 22.05 24.49
N GLN A 449 -22.72 23.22 24.51
CA GLN A 449 -23.38 24.50 24.23
C GLN A 449 -23.35 24.88 22.76
N HIS A 450 -22.56 24.16 21.95
CA HIS A 450 -22.41 24.40 20.53
C HIS A 450 -23.75 24.29 19.79
N GLU A 451 -24.03 25.21 18.85
CA GLU A 451 -25.31 25.24 18.11
C GLU A 451 -25.57 23.96 17.30
N PHE A 452 -24.51 23.31 16.83
CA PHE A 452 -24.58 22.01 16.19
C PHE A 452 -25.21 20.93 17.09
N ILE A 453 -24.94 20.94 18.41
CA ILE A 453 -25.55 19.99 19.35
C ILE A 453 -27.05 20.18 19.45
N LYS A 454 -27.50 21.44 19.55
CA LYS A 454 -28.93 21.78 19.55
C LYS A 454 -29.62 21.29 18.28
N TRP A 455 -28.94 21.40 17.14
CA TRP A 455 -29.43 20.89 15.86
C TRP A 455 -29.48 19.35 15.84
N LEU A 456 -28.44 18.65 16.34
CA LEU A 456 -28.43 17.18 16.45
C LEU A 456 -29.56 16.66 17.34
N GLU A 457 -29.81 17.31 18.48
CA GLU A 457 -30.91 16.98 19.41
C GLU A 457 -32.27 17.13 18.74
N PHE A 458 -32.51 18.25 18.06
CA PHE A 458 -33.76 18.49 17.32
C PHE A 458 -34.04 17.40 16.29
N ASN A 459 -32.98 16.94 15.59
CA ASN A 459 -33.06 15.89 14.57
C ASN A 459 -32.93 14.46 15.11
N ARG A 460 -32.74 14.28 16.43
CA ARG A 460 -32.60 12.97 17.09
C ARG A 460 -31.45 12.11 16.53
N LEU A 461 -30.30 12.73 16.25
CA LEU A 461 -29.13 12.09 15.62
C LEU A 461 -28.10 11.56 16.63
N GLY A 462 -28.48 11.45 17.91
CA GLY A 462 -27.56 11.16 18.99
C GLY A 462 -28.24 11.16 20.36
N HIS A 463 -27.40 11.02 21.38
CA HIS A 463 -27.81 11.02 22.78
C HIS A 463 -26.91 11.93 23.60
N VAL A 464 -27.51 12.72 24.48
CA VAL A 464 -26.78 13.55 25.44
C VAL A 464 -26.39 12.70 26.66
N TYR A 465 -25.15 12.87 27.11
CA TYR A 465 -24.60 12.35 28.36
C TYR A 465 -24.15 13.54 29.23
N GLU A 466 -23.69 13.25 30.46
CA GLU A 466 -23.29 14.27 31.42
C GLU A 466 -22.23 15.24 30.86
N ASP A 467 -21.19 14.69 30.21
CA ASP A 467 -20.04 15.47 29.74
C ASP A 467 -19.89 15.57 28.21
N TYR A 468 -20.77 14.90 27.44
CA TYR A 468 -20.64 14.84 25.99
C TYR A 468 -21.95 14.51 25.29
N TYR A 469 -22.04 14.89 24.03
CA TYR A 469 -23.06 14.42 23.10
C TYR A 469 -22.48 13.31 22.23
N ARG A 470 -23.18 12.18 22.13
CA ARG A 470 -22.76 11.05 21.29
C ARG A 470 -23.60 10.97 20.04
N ILE A 471 -22.97 11.04 18.88
CA ILE A 471 -23.62 10.78 17.59
C ILE A 471 -23.83 9.27 17.43
N VAL A 472 -25.04 8.87 17.00
CA VAL A 472 -25.31 7.48 16.62
C VAL A 472 -24.72 7.23 15.23
N VAL A 473 -23.73 6.36 15.16
CA VAL A 473 -23.20 5.82 13.91
C VAL A 473 -23.81 4.43 13.71
N ASP A 474 -24.88 4.31 12.91
CA ASP A 474 -25.55 3.03 12.65
C ASP A 474 -24.78 2.20 11.61
N ARG A 475 -23.60 1.75 12.03
CA ARG A 475 -22.68 0.89 11.26
C ARG A 475 -22.09 -0.14 12.21
N LYS A 476 -22.89 -1.13 12.59
CA LYS A 476 -22.41 -2.32 13.33
C LYS A 476 -21.95 -3.38 12.33
N GLY A 477 -20.83 -4.04 12.61
CA GLY A 477 -20.43 -5.22 11.86
C GLY A 477 -18.92 -5.41 11.75
N CYS A 478 -18.16 -4.38 11.39
CA CYS A 478 -16.71 -4.47 11.22
C CYS A 478 -16.04 -3.31 11.95
N TYR A 479 -15.25 -3.63 12.97
CA TYR A 479 -14.54 -2.68 13.84
C TYR A 479 -13.78 -1.61 13.02
N GLU A 480 -12.89 -2.03 12.11
CA GLU A 480 -12.05 -1.11 11.33
C GLU A 480 -12.89 -0.21 10.41
N LYS A 481 -13.96 -0.74 9.81
CA LYS A 481 -14.85 0.06 8.95
C LYS A 481 -15.65 1.08 9.75
N SER A 482 -16.16 0.70 10.92
CA SER A 482 -16.89 1.62 11.80
C SER A 482 -15.98 2.74 12.30
N VAL A 483 -14.73 2.42 12.65
CA VAL A 483 -13.71 3.40 13.03
C VAL A 483 -13.38 4.32 11.85
N ALA A 484 -13.11 3.78 10.65
CA ALA A 484 -12.80 4.57 9.47
C ALA A 484 -13.91 5.56 9.12
N PHE A 485 -15.17 5.11 9.15
CA PHE A 485 -16.32 5.99 8.95
C PHE A 485 -16.35 7.13 9.97
N ALA A 486 -16.20 6.82 11.26
CA ALA A 486 -16.23 7.80 12.34
C ALA A 486 -15.08 8.81 12.23
N GLU A 487 -13.88 8.36 11.85
CA GLU A 487 -12.72 9.21 11.60
C GLU A 487 -13.00 10.18 10.43
N GLY A 488 -13.58 9.70 9.33
CA GLY A 488 -14.02 10.54 8.21
C GLY A 488 -15.01 11.63 8.62
N VAL A 489 -16.01 11.29 9.45
CA VAL A 489 -16.96 12.27 10.00
C VAL A 489 -16.24 13.33 10.86
N CYS A 490 -15.39 12.89 11.79
CA CYS A 490 -14.67 13.78 12.70
C CYS A 490 -13.80 14.81 11.97
N LYS A 491 -13.20 14.45 10.83
CA LYS A 491 -12.39 15.39 10.03
C LYS A 491 -13.24 16.56 9.51
N VAL A 492 -14.46 16.30 9.04
CA VAL A 492 -15.38 17.38 8.63
C VAL A 492 -15.82 18.21 9.83
N LEU A 493 -16.18 17.57 10.95
CA LEU A 493 -16.60 18.29 12.15
C LEU A 493 -15.52 19.24 12.67
N ARG A 494 -14.27 18.76 12.81
CA ARG A 494 -13.13 19.58 13.25
C ARG A 494 -12.84 20.74 12.31
N ALA A 495 -12.93 20.51 11.00
CA ALA A 495 -12.76 21.57 10.00
C ALA A 495 -13.88 22.64 10.04
N ASN A 496 -15.03 22.34 10.66
CA ASN A 496 -16.12 23.27 10.95
C ASN A 496 -16.17 23.68 12.43
N GLU A 497 -15.01 23.67 13.11
CA GLU A 497 -14.84 24.14 14.49
C GLU A 497 -15.60 23.34 15.56
N ILE A 498 -16.00 22.10 15.23
CA ILE A 498 -16.66 21.20 16.16
C ILE A 498 -15.64 20.18 16.69
N ASP A 499 -15.21 20.37 17.94
CA ASP A 499 -14.30 19.45 18.62
C ASP A 499 -14.98 18.10 18.89
N CYS A 500 -14.35 17.03 18.40
CA CYS A 500 -14.89 15.69 18.49
C CYS A 500 -13.82 14.60 18.54
N GLU A 501 -14.20 13.46 19.12
CA GLU A 501 -13.35 12.28 19.32
C GLU A 501 -14.06 11.00 18.90
N VAL A 502 -13.31 10.09 18.26
CA VAL A 502 -13.79 8.75 17.92
C VAL A 502 -13.55 7.82 19.10
N ILE A 503 -14.62 7.22 19.63
CA ILE A 503 -14.55 6.18 20.65
C ILE A 503 -14.67 4.82 19.99
N LYS A 504 -13.65 3.98 20.14
CA LYS A 504 -13.52 2.68 19.46
C LYS A 504 -13.92 1.55 20.42
N HIS A 505 -14.77 0.63 19.98
CA HIS A 505 -15.20 -0.54 20.76
C HIS A 505 -15.04 -1.83 19.95
N LEU A 506 -14.19 -2.72 20.45
CA LEU A 506 -13.99 -4.07 19.93
C LEU A 506 -14.83 -5.04 20.76
N ASP A 507 -15.55 -5.95 20.10
CA ASP A 507 -16.40 -6.96 20.75
C ASP A 507 -15.65 -8.21 21.23
#